data_AF-A0A101GF89-F1
#
_entry.id   AF-A0A101GF89-F1
#
_cell.length_a   1.000
_cell.length_b   1.000
_cell.length_c   1.000
_cell.angle_alpha   90.00
_cell.angle_beta   90.00
_cell.angle_gamma   90.00
#
_symmetry.space_group_name_H-M   'P 1'
#
loop_
_entity.id
_entity.type
_entity.pdbx_description
1 polymer ?
#
loop_
_entity_poly.entity_id
_entity_poly.type
_entity_poly.pdbx_seq_one_letter_code
_entity_poly.pdbx_strand_id
1 'polypeptide(L)' 'LSPKIRLMPGIVRADSKLKSKTALVILANQITLTPGTLTVDTDLVNHGLFVHSLNLKTLDECTICEQVAKIEKLLRRIFE' A
#
# COMPACT_ATOMS: atom_id res chain seq x y z
N LEU A 1 -3.89 33.09 5.36
CA LEU A 1 -2.58 32.41 5.41
C LEU A 1 -2.74 31.02 4.84
N SER A 2 -2.19 30.74 3.66
CA SER A 2 -2.14 29.38 3.12
C SER A 2 -0.97 28.64 3.78
N PRO A 3 -1.20 27.56 4.55
CA PRO A 3 -0.10 26.81 5.14
C PRO A 3 0.77 26.23 4.01
N LYS A 4 2.08 26.47 4.06
CA LYS A 4 3.05 25.80 3.17
C LYS A 4 3.19 24.35 3.62
N ILE A 5 2.37 23.46 3.08
CA ILE A 5 2.50 22.02 3.30
C ILE A 5 3.73 21.54 2.53
N ARG A 6 4.78 21.09 3.25
CA ARG A 6 5.93 20.42 2.63
C ARG A 6 5.64 18.93 2.50
N LEU A 7 5.12 18.54 1.34
CA LEU A 7 4.96 17.14 0.95
C LEU A 7 6.27 16.60 0.38
N MET A 8 6.48 15.29 0.50
CA MET A 8 7.62 14.59 -0.09
C MET A 8 7.13 13.32 -0.76
N PRO A 9 6.48 13.44 -1.93
CA PRO A 9 5.81 12.30 -2.56
C PRO A 9 6.80 11.30 -3.15
N GLY A 10 6.34 10.06 -3.34
CA GLY A 10 7.09 9.05 -4.08
C GLY A 10 6.32 7.75 -4.25
N ILE A 11 6.90 6.81 -5.00
CA ILE A 11 6.31 5.50 -5.29
C ILE A 11 7.16 4.44 -4.62
N VAL A 12 6.51 3.52 -3.91
CA VAL A 12 7.12 2.41 -3.20
C VAL A 12 6.54 1.10 -3.76
N ARG A 13 7.39 0.11 -3.96
CA ARG A 13 6.96 -1.26 -4.27
C ARG A 13 6.83 -2.04 -2.96
N ALA A 14 5.68 -2.70 -2.77
CA ALA A 14 5.46 -3.62 -1.66
C ALA A 14 5.05 -5.00 -2.21
N ASP A 15 5.84 -6.02 -1.91
CA ASP A 15 5.53 -7.40 -2.33
C ASP A 15 4.60 -8.07 -1.31
N SER A 16 3.52 -8.68 -1.80
CA SER A 16 2.53 -9.41 -1.00
C SER A 16 2.76 -10.92 -1.06
N LYS A 17 2.42 -11.63 0.03
CA LYS A 17 2.45 -13.10 0.07
C LYS A 17 1.07 -13.73 -0.12
N LEU A 18 0.03 -12.93 -0.41
CA LEU A 18 -1.33 -13.42 -0.66
C LEU A 18 -1.36 -14.26 -1.94
N LYS A 19 -1.87 -15.50 -1.88
CA LYS A 19 -2.00 -16.34 -3.08
C LYS A 19 -3.22 -16.00 -3.94
N SER A 20 -4.26 -15.46 -3.34
CA SER A 20 -5.51 -15.11 -4.03
C SER A 20 -5.39 -13.77 -4.74
N LYS A 21 -5.63 -13.75 -6.06
CA LYS A 21 -5.71 -12.51 -6.85
C LYS A 21 -6.82 -11.59 -6.35
N THR A 22 -7.96 -12.15 -5.94
CA THR A 22 -9.05 -11.37 -5.34
C THR A 22 -8.62 -10.73 -4.03
N ALA A 23 -7.90 -11.45 -3.17
CA ALA A 23 -7.38 -10.89 -1.93
C ALA A 23 -6.36 -9.77 -2.20
N LEU A 24 -5.53 -9.91 -3.24
CA LEU A 24 -4.57 -8.88 -3.65
C LEU A 24 -5.27 -7.59 -4.14
N VAL A 25 -6.36 -7.70 -4.91
CA VAL A 25 -7.17 -6.54 -5.32
C VAL A 25 -7.84 -5.87 -4.11
N ILE A 26 -8.33 -6.65 -3.15
CA ILE A 26 -8.89 -6.11 -1.91
C ILE A 26 -7.81 -5.39 -1.11
N LEU A 27 -6.60 -5.96 -1.00
CA LEU A 27 -5.45 -5.32 -0.36
C LEU A 27 -5.13 -3.97 -1.02
N ALA A 28 -5.06 -3.92 -2.36
CA ALA A 28 -4.84 -2.69 -3.12
C ALA A 28 -5.86 -1.59 -2.78
N ASN A 29 -7.13 -1.94 -2.70
CA ASN A 29 -8.19 -0.99 -2.34
C ASN A 29 -8.07 -0.50 -0.89
N GLN A 30 -7.74 -1.39 0.05
CA GLN A 30 -7.53 -1.00 1.45
C GLN A 30 -6.33 -0.04 1.61
N ILE A 31 -5.26 -0.24 0.85
CA ILE A 31 -4.12 0.68 0.81
C ILE A 31 -4.54 2.03 0.21
N THR A 32 -5.30 2.06 -0.88
CA THR A 32 -5.83 3.31 -1.46
C THR A 32 -6.71 4.09 -0.48
N LEU A 33 -7.43 3.40 0.41
CA LEU A 33 -8.28 4.03 1.42
C LEU A 33 -7.51 4.49 2.66
N THR A 34 -6.21 4.19 2.76
CA THR A 34 -5.38 4.66 3.86
C THR A 34 -4.99 6.13 3.62
N PRO A 35 -5.06 7.02 4.64
CA PRO A 35 -4.78 8.43 4.43
C PRO A 35 -3.38 8.69 3.89
N GLY A 36 -3.30 9.36 2.74
CA GLY A 36 -2.04 9.76 2.13
C GLY A 36 -1.39 8.73 1.21
N THR A 37 -2.08 7.64 0.88
CA THR A 37 -1.61 6.60 -0.05
C THR A 37 -2.59 6.38 -1.20
N LEU A 38 -2.08 5.88 -2.32
CA LEU A 38 -2.85 5.51 -3.51
C LEU A 38 -2.16 4.33 -4.19
N THR A 39 -2.87 3.24 -4.45
CA THR A 39 -2.31 2.16 -5.28
C THR A 39 -2.34 2.57 -6.75
N VAL A 40 -1.18 2.60 -7.40
CA VAL A 40 -1.02 2.99 -8.82
C VAL A 40 -1.13 1.77 -9.73
N ASP A 41 -0.52 0.66 -9.31
CA ASP A 41 -0.51 -0.58 -10.08
C ASP A 41 -0.51 -1.79 -9.14
N THR A 42 -1.05 -2.90 -9.62
CA THR A 42 -1.09 -4.19 -8.92
C THR A 42 -0.58 -5.27 -9.86
N ASP A 43 0.65 -5.72 -9.62
CA ASP A 43 1.30 -6.81 -10.35
C ASP A 43 0.69 -8.15 -9.91
N LEU A 44 -0.31 -8.62 -10.66
CA LEU A 44 -1.02 -9.88 -10.40
C LEU A 44 -0.18 -11.13 -10.69
N VAL A 45 0.98 -11.00 -11.32
CA VAL A 45 1.87 -12.13 -11.67
C VAL A 45 2.88 -12.35 -10.55
N ASN A 46 3.53 -11.29 -10.09
CA ASN A 46 4.52 -11.35 -9.01
C ASN A 46 3.95 -10.97 -7.64
N HIS A 47 2.64 -10.72 -7.55
CA HIS A 47 1.92 -10.38 -6.33
C HIS A 47 2.47 -9.12 -5.64
N GLY A 48 2.81 -8.09 -6.44
CA GLY A 48 3.32 -6.82 -5.96
C GLY A 48 2.31 -5.68 -6.05
N LEU A 49 2.43 -4.68 -5.17
CA LEU A 49 1.70 -3.41 -5.24
C LEU A 49 2.67 -2.25 -5.43
N PHE A 50 2.33 -1.33 -6.33
CA PHE A 50 3.01 -0.04 -6.47
C PHE A 50 2.15 1.03 -5.81
N VAL A 51 2.64 1.59 -4.71
CA VAL A 51 1.92 2.53 -3.86
C VAL A 51 2.53 3.91 -3.98
N HIS A 52 1.74 4.88 -4.42
CA HIS A 52 2.07 6.30 -4.34
C HIS A 52 1.75 6.83 -2.94
N SER A 53 2.72 7.47 -2.29
CA SER A 53 2.56 8.15 -1.01
C SER A 53 2.71 9.65 -1.20
N LEU A 54 1.86 10.43 -0.52
CA LEU A 54 1.94 11.89 -0.51
C LEU A 54 3.12 12.41 0.33
N ASN A 55 3.63 11.61 1.28
CA ASN A 55 4.71 12.06 2.16
C ASN A 55 5.58 10.92 2.71
N LEU A 56 6.72 10.69 2.06
CA LEU A 56 7.72 9.70 2.45
C LEU A 56 8.52 10.06 3.72
N LYS A 57 8.42 11.29 4.25
CA LYS A 57 9.08 11.64 5.53
C LYS A 57 8.37 11.05 6.76
N THR A 58 7.06 10.86 6.66
CA THR A 58 6.22 10.29 7.72
C THR A 58 5.87 8.83 7.48
N LEU A 59 5.98 8.40 6.21
CA LEU A 59 5.74 7.04 5.74
C LEU A 59 6.97 6.65 4.93
N ASP A 60 8.06 6.28 5.59
CA ASP A 60 9.19 5.70 4.86
C ASP A 60 8.76 4.40 4.16
N GLU A 61 9.60 3.86 3.26
CA GLU A 61 9.28 2.60 2.58
C GLU A 61 8.90 1.48 3.57
N CYS A 62 9.56 1.47 4.73
CA CYS A 62 9.31 0.52 5.81
C CYS A 62 7.88 0.63 6.36
N THR A 63 7.40 1.84 6.62
CA THR A 63 6.06 2.08 7.18
C THR A 63 4.95 1.66 6.21
N ILE A 64 5.12 1.91 4.91
CA ILE A 64 4.15 1.45 3.90
C ILE A 64 4.15 -0.08 3.85
N CYS A 65 5.33 -0.71 3.86
CA CYS A 65 5.44 -2.16 3.91
C CYS A 65 4.79 -2.75 5.17
N GLU A 66 4.92 -2.11 6.33
CA GLU A 66 4.26 -2.52 7.58
C GLU A 66 2.74 -2.41 7.50
N GLN A 67 2.21 -1.33 6.91
CA GLN A 67 0.77 -1.18 6.69
C GLN A 67 0.22 -2.27 5.76
N VAL A 68 0.91 -2.52 4.64
CA VAL A 68 0.60 -3.62 3.72
C VAL A 68 0.61 -4.95 4.46
N ALA A 69 1.65 -5.25 5.24
CA ALA A 69 1.77 -6.49 6.00
C ALA A 69 0.65 -6.66 7.05
N LYS A 70 0.23 -5.57 7.70
CA LYS A 70 -0.86 -5.60 8.69
C LYS A 70 -2.20 -5.95 8.05
N ILE A 71 -2.53 -5.33 6.92
CA ILE A 71 -3.79 -5.59 6.19
C ILE A 71 -3.73 -6.99 5.55
N GLU A 72 -2.59 -7.36 4.97
CA GLU A 72 -2.35 -8.71 4.44
C GLU A 72 -2.63 -9.78 5.50
N LYS A 73 -2.14 -9.61 6.73
CA LYS A 73 -2.38 -10.57 7.83
C LYS A 73 -3.86 -10.79 8.12
N LEU A 74 -4.70 -9.76 7.94
CA LEU A 74 -6.16 -9.88 8.08
C LEU A 74 -6.74 -10.67 6.90
N LEU A 75 -6.37 -10.30 5.67
CA LEU A 75 -6.88 -10.94 4.45
C LEU A 75 -6.49 -12.42 4.35
N ARG A 76 -5.31 -12.78 4.83
CA ARG A 76 -4.88 -14.19 4.93
C ARG A 76 -5.79 -15.04 5.79
N ARG A 77 -6.50 -14.48 6.78
CA ARG A 77 -7.46 -15.26 7.60
C ARG A 77 -8.80 -15.50 6.93
N ILE A 78 -9.11 -14.73 5.89
CA ILE A 78 -10.40 -14.75 5.19
C ILE A 78 -10.29 -15.59 3.91
N PHE A 79 -9.15 -15.51 3.24
CA PHE A 79 -8.91 -16.12 1.92
C PHE A 79 -7.92 -17.29 1.94
N GLU A 80 -7.30 -17.59 3.08
CA GLU A 80 -6.43 -18.78 3.32
C GLU A 80 -6.82 -19.46 4.63
#